data_AF-A0AA90TUT5-F1
#
_entry.id   AF-A0AA90TUT5-F1
#
_cell.length_a   1.000
_cell.length_b   1.000
_cell.length_c   1.000
_cell.angle_alpha   90.00
_cell.angle_beta   90.00
_cell.angle_gamma   90.00
#
_symmetry.space_group_name_H-M   'P 1'
#
loop_
_entity.id
_entity.type
_entity.pdbx_description
1 polymer ?
#
loop_
_entity_poly.entity_id
_entity_poly.type
_entity_poly.pdbx_seq_one_letter_code
_entity_poly.pdbx_strand_id
1 'polypeptide(L)'
;MNGKKGVIIGVVLVYIIVGFFAAQYVAGGAYFVVNKTMPADIAIDTWMRYWEAYGDDPVQRKKLTMAAGIGGILVYLVPLVVVLLATRGQSRSLHGDARWASAREIRKAGLL
;
A
#
# COMPACT_ATOMS: atom_id res chain seq x y z
N MET A 1 28.43 -5.50 4.70
CA MET A 1 27.04 -5.01 4.83
C MET A 1 26.45 -5.62 6.11
N ASN A 2 25.98 -4.83 7.09
CA ASN A 2 25.44 -5.39 8.35
C ASN A 2 24.31 -6.38 8.04
N GLY A 3 24.34 -7.60 8.61
CA GLY A 3 23.38 -8.68 8.25
C GLY A 3 21.91 -8.24 8.29
N LYS A 4 21.55 -7.37 9.24
CA LYS A 4 20.21 -6.77 9.34
C LYS A 4 19.81 -5.92 8.12
N LYS A 5 20.75 -5.15 7.55
CA LYS A 5 20.51 -4.35 6.34
C LYS A 5 20.27 -5.23 5.12
N GLY A 6 21.01 -6.34 5.02
CA GLY A 6 20.83 -7.32 3.95
C GLY A 6 19.45 -7.98 3.98
N VAL A 7 18.98 -8.38 5.17
CA VAL A 7 17.63 -8.94 5.34
C VAL A 7 16.55 -7.92 4.95
N ILE A 8 16.67 -6.67 5.39
CA ILE A 8 15.70 -5.62 5.04
C ILE A 8 15.62 -5.42 3.52
N ILE A 9 16.77 -5.32 2.84
CA ILE A 9 16.82 -5.20 1.37
C ILE A 9 16.15 -6.41 0.71
N GLY A 10 16.45 -7.62 1.18
CA GLY A 10 15.84 -8.85 0.67
C GLY A 10 14.33 -8.84 0.79
N VAL A 11 13.79 -8.48 1.97
CA VAL A 11 12.34 -8.38 2.20
C VAL A 11 11.70 -7.33 1.30
N VAL A 12 12.32 -6.16 1.15
CA VAL A 12 11.80 -5.10 0.28
C VAL A 12 11.77 -5.55 -1.19
N LEU A 13 12.81 -6.24 -1.66
CA LEU A 13 12.84 -6.78 -3.03
C LEU A 13 11.75 -7.82 -3.27
N VAL A 14 11.58 -8.75 -2.33
CA VAL A 14 10.49 -9.75 -2.40
C VAL A 14 9.13 -9.05 -2.39
N TYR A 15 8.95 -8.03 -1.55
CA TYR A 15 7.72 -7.24 -1.52
C TYR A 15 7.43 -6.53 -2.84
N ILE A 16 8.44 -5.96 -3.51
CA ILE A 16 8.28 -5.33 -4.82
C ILE A 16 7.88 -6.36 -5.87
N ILE A 17 8.52 -7.53 -5.90
CA ILE A 17 8.23 -8.57 -6.89
C ILE A 17 6.83 -9.14 -6.68
N VAL A 18 6.49 -9.56 -5.47
CA VAL A 18 5.16 -10.10 -5.16
C VAL A 18 4.08 -9.02 -5.31
N GLY A 19 4.39 -7.80 -4.86
CA GLY A 19 3.53 -6.64 -5.01
C GLY A 19 3.23 -6.32 -6.47
N PHE A 20 4.15 -6.57 -7.40
CA PHE A 20 3.91 -6.33 -8.83
C PHE A 20 2.80 -7.23 -9.37
N PHE A 21 2.85 -8.53 -9.08
CA PHE A 21 1.79 -9.47 -9.48
C PHE A 21 0.47 -9.19 -8.77
N ALA A 22 0.51 -8.83 -7.48
CA ALA A 22 -0.68 -8.42 -6.74
C ALA A 22 -1.31 -7.15 -7.33
N ALA A 23 -0.49 -6.17 -7.71
CA ALA A 23 -0.96 -4.93 -8.34
C ALA A 23 -1.60 -5.20 -9.70
N GLN A 24 -1.06 -6.11 -10.50
CA GLN A 24 -1.70 -6.51 -11.76
C GLN A 24 -3.05 -7.18 -11.54
N TYR A 25 -3.17 -8.08 -10.58
CA TYR A 25 -4.44 -8.72 -10.23
C TYR A 25 -5.49 -7.68 -9.80
N VAL A 26 -5.11 -6.76 -8.90
CA VAL A 26 -5.99 -5.68 -8.43
C VAL A 26 -6.37 -4.74 -9.59
N ALA A 27 -5.42 -4.42 -10.47
CA ALA A 27 -5.67 -3.59 -11.64
C ALA A 27 -6.63 -4.28 -12.63
N GLY A 28 -6.52 -5.61 -12.80
CA GLY A 28 -7.46 -6.40 -13.59
C GLY A 28 -8.88 -6.25 -13.06
N GLY A 29 -9.10 -6.50 -11.77
CA GLY A 29 -10.40 -6.30 -11.12
C GLY A 29 -10.91 -4.85 -11.19
N ALA A 30 -10.03 -3.87 -10.95
CA ALA A 30 -10.38 -2.45 -11.05
C ALA A 30 -10.83 -2.06 -12.46
N TYR A 31 -10.22 -2.63 -13.51
CA TYR A 31 -10.61 -2.38 -14.89
C TYR A 31 -12.04 -2.84 -15.20
N PHE A 32 -12.48 -4.00 -14.68
CA PHE A 32 -13.88 -4.44 -14.78
C PHE A 32 -14.83 -3.46 -14.08
N VAL A 33 -14.49 -3.05 -12.85
CA VAL A 33 -15.30 -2.09 -12.09
C VAL A 33 -15.44 -0.76 -12.83
N VAL A 34 -14.35 -0.24 -13.39
CA VAL A 34 -14.34 1.01 -14.18
C VAL A 34 -15.17 0.88 -15.45
N ASN A 35 -15.21 -0.30 -16.05
CA ASN A 35 -16.04 -0.59 -17.22
C ASN A 35 -17.49 -0.99 -16.86
N LYS A 36 -17.85 -1.01 -15.57
CA LYS A 36 -19.17 -1.45 -15.08
C LYS A 36 -19.55 -2.84 -15.55
N THR A 37 -18.56 -3.70 -15.77
CA THR A 37 -18.75 -5.10 -16.14
C THR A 37 -18.59 -5.99 -14.91
N MET A 38 -19.31 -7.11 -14.90
CA MET A 38 -19.18 -8.10 -13.84
C MET A 38 -17.72 -8.62 -13.84
N PRO A 39 -16.99 -8.55 -12.72
CA PRO A 39 -15.67 -9.15 -12.65
C PRO A 39 -15.83 -10.67 -12.61
N ALA A 40 -15.53 -11.32 -13.72
CA ALA A 40 -15.49 -12.76 -13.85
C ALA A 40 -14.07 -13.18 -14.29
N ASP A 41 -13.57 -14.28 -13.73
CA ASP A 41 -12.30 -14.90 -14.12
C ASP A 41 -11.08 -13.96 -14.12
N ILE A 42 -10.95 -13.14 -13.06
CA ILE A 42 -9.75 -12.31 -12.89
C ILE A 42 -8.56 -13.21 -12.56
N ALA A 43 -7.54 -13.14 -13.41
CA ALA A 43 -6.24 -13.76 -13.25
C ALA A 43 -5.15 -12.69 -13.06
N ILE A 44 -3.94 -13.13 -12.71
CA ILE A 44 -2.80 -12.23 -12.46
C ILE A 44 -2.40 -11.46 -13.72
N ASP A 45 -2.58 -12.04 -14.90
CA ASP A 45 -2.22 -11.46 -16.19
C ASP A 45 -3.39 -10.75 -16.90
N THR A 46 -4.58 -10.73 -16.29
CA THR A 46 -5.78 -10.11 -16.87
C THR A 46 -5.52 -8.68 -17.30
N TRP A 47 -4.94 -7.84 -16.45
CA TRP A 47 -4.67 -6.45 -16.80
C TRP A 47 -3.76 -6.33 -18.04
N MET A 48 -2.72 -7.16 -18.12
CA MET A 48 -1.81 -7.18 -19.28
C MET A 48 -2.53 -7.61 -20.55
N ARG A 49 -3.34 -8.67 -20.50
CA ARG A 49 -4.12 -9.13 -21.66
C ARG A 49 -5.07 -8.05 -22.19
N TYR A 50 -5.74 -7.32 -21.29
CA TYR A 50 -6.60 -6.21 -21.70
C TYR A 50 -5.80 -5.01 -22.22
N TRP A 51 -4.59 -4.78 -21.71
CA TRP A 51 -3.68 -3.78 -22.26
C TRP A 51 -3.25 -4.11 -23.69
N GLU A 52 -2.89 -5.36 -23.96
CA GLU A 52 -2.55 -5.83 -25.31
C GLU A 52 -3.74 -5.74 -26.27
N ALA A 53 -4.94 -6.07 -25.81
CA ALA A 53 -6.14 -6.06 -26.65
C ALA A 53 -6.70 -4.65 -26.94
N TYR A 54 -6.61 -3.72 -25.99
CA TYR A 54 -7.30 -2.41 -26.05
C TYR A 54 -6.39 -1.21 -25.80
N GLY A 55 -5.08 -1.39 -25.70
CA GLY A 55 -4.12 -0.32 -25.43
C GLY A 55 -4.08 0.77 -26.49
N ASP A 56 -4.46 0.44 -27.74
CA ASP A 56 -4.49 1.38 -28.86
C ASP A 56 -5.75 2.26 -28.88
N ASP A 57 -6.84 1.86 -28.21
CA ASP A 57 -8.03 2.69 -28.07
C ASP A 57 -7.79 3.74 -26.96
N PRO A 58 -7.80 5.05 -27.27
CA PRO A 58 -7.53 6.10 -26.29
C PRO A 58 -8.49 6.09 -25.10
N VAL A 59 -9.74 5.67 -25.30
CA VAL A 59 -10.75 5.60 -24.22
C VAL A 59 -10.44 4.45 -23.27
N GLN A 60 -10.12 3.27 -23.81
CA GLN A 60 -9.80 2.11 -23.00
C GLN A 60 -8.44 2.24 -22.33
N ARG A 61 -7.45 2.80 -23.02
CA ARG A 61 -6.13 3.11 -22.47
C ARG A 61 -6.22 4.01 -21.24
N LYS A 62 -7.10 5.01 -21.24
CA LYS A 62 -7.33 5.87 -20.06
C LYS A 62 -7.85 5.06 -18.87
N LYS A 63 -8.82 4.16 -19.10
CA LYS A 63 -9.39 3.30 -18.06
C LYS A 63 -8.37 2.29 -17.54
N LEU A 64 -7.59 1.67 -18.42
CA LEU A 64 -6.52 0.75 -18.07
C LEU A 64 -5.43 1.42 -17.24
N THR A 65 -5.04 2.65 -17.61
CA THR A 65 -4.07 3.46 -16.84
C THR A 65 -4.62 3.81 -15.47
N MET A 66 -5.90 4.19 -15.37
CA MET A 66 -6.56 4.44 -14.10
C MET A 66 -6.62 3.18 -13.23
N ALA A 67 -6.92 2.03 -13.81
CA ALA A 67 -6.94 0.75 -13.12
C ALA A 67 -5.55 0.33 -12.61
N ALA A 68 -4.50 0.56 -13.41
CA ALA A 68 -3.11 0.38 -12.99
C ALA A 68 -2.75 1.31 -11.82
N GLY A 69 -3.21 2.56 -11.87
CA GLY A 69 -3.06 3.53 -10.78
C GLY A 69 -3.72 3.04 -9.49
N ILE A 70 -4.96 2.52 -9.57
CA ILE A 70 -5.66 1.93 -8.41
C ILE A 70 -4.87 0.74 -7.85
N GLY A 71 -4.42 -0.19 -8.70
CA GLY A 71 -3.60 -1.33 -8.28
C GLY A 71 -2.32 -0.90 -7.58
N GLY A 72 -1.57 0.04 -8.17
CA GLY A 72 -0.34 0.57 -7.59
C GLY A 72 -0.56 1.32 -6.27
N ILE A 73 -1.62 2.13 -6.18
CA ILE A 73 -1.95 2.86 -4.96
C ILE A 73 -2.31 1.89 -3.84
N LEU A 74 -3.17 0.92 -4.10
CA LEU A 74 -3.64 -0.02 -3.07
C LEU A 74 -2.51 -0.94 -2.59
N VAL A 75 -1.64 -1.39 -3.49
CA VAL A 75 -0.59 -2.36 -3.14
C VAL A 75 0.67 -1.69 -2.58
N TYR A 76 1.01 -0.47 -3.00
CA TYR A 76 2.25 0.19 -2.57
C TYR A 76 2.01 1.43 -1.72
N LEU A 77 1.19 2.36 -2.21
CA LEU A 77 1.07 3.67 -1.57
C LEU A 77 0.31 3.58 -0.25
N VAL A 78 -0.78 2.82 -0.20
CA VAL A 78 -1.58 2.66 1.02
C VAL A 78 -0.76 2.02 2.15
N PRO A 79 -0.09 0.86 1.96
CA PRO A 79 0.76 0.29 3.01
C PRO A 79 1.90 1.23 3.42
N LEU A 80 2.53 1.92 2.47
CA LEU A 80 3.58 2.89 2.76
C LEU A 80 3.07 4.02 3.66
N VAL A 81 1.92 4.61 3.33
CA VAL A 81 1.29 5.67 4.14
C VAL A 81 0.90 5.15 5.52
N VAL A 82 0.32 3.95 5.61
CA VAL A 82 -0.03 3.32 6.90
C VAL A 82 1.21 3.15 7.79
N VAL A 83 2.32 2.64 7.24
CA VAL A 83 3.58 2.48 7.99
C VAL A 83 4.15 3.84 8.41
N LEU A 84 4.12 4.85 7.54
CA LEU A 84 4.58 6.20 7.86
C LEU A 84 3.74 6.84 8.98
N LEU A 85 2.41 6.70 8.95
CA LEU A 85 1.53 7.23 9.98
C LEU A 85 1.71 6.50 11.31
N ALA A 86 1.89 5.17 11.28
CA ALA A 86 2.13 4.37 12.48
C ALA A 86 3.49 4.68 13.14
N THR A 87 4.50 5.09 12.37
CA THR A 87 5.85 5.35 12.87
C THR A 87 6.09 6.81 13.28
N ARG A 88 5.29 7.76 12.81
CA ARG A 88 5.44 9.20 13.08
C ARG A 88 5.21 9.60 14.55
N GLY A 89 4.47 8.84 15.35
CA GLY A 89 4.11 9.20 16.73
C GLY A 89 5.16 8.89 17.81
N GLN A 90 6.30 8.29 17.45
CA GLN A 90 7.28 7.80 18.42
C GLN A 90 8.32 8.87 18.84
N SER A 91 7.98 10.16 18.83
CA SER A 91 8.86 11.18 19.45
C SER A 91 8.66 11.15 20.96
N ARG A 92 9.30 10.20 21.63
CA ARG A 92 9.42 10.23 23.09
C ARG A 92 10.17 11.52 23.46
N SER A 93 9.61 12.37 24.32
CA SER A 93 10.33 13.57 24.74
C SER A 93 11.63 13.16 25.42
N LEU A 94 12.75 13.65 24.89
CA LEU A 94 14.10 13.31 25.37
C LEU A 94 14.37 13.86 26.77
N HIS A 95 13.60 14.87 27.19
CA HIS A 95 13.80 15.58 28.46
C HIS A 95 12.62 15.47 29.43
N GLY A 96 11.68 14.55 29.17
CA GLY A 96 10.39 14.55 29.85
C GLY A 96 9.55 15.75 29.43
N ASP A 97 8.23 15.58 29.42
CA ASP A 97 7.36 16.75 29.25
C ASP A 97 7.51 17.55 30.55
N ALA A 98 8.12 18.73 30.49
CA ALA A 98 8.30 19.63 31.64
C ALA A 98 6.95 20.21 32.09
N ARG A 99 6.04 19.35 32.51
CA ARG A 99 4.71 19.63 33.02
C ARG A 99 4.38 18.65 34.13
N TRP A 100 3.50 19.07 35.04
CA TRP A 100 2.94 18.18 36.05
C TRP A 100 2.13 17.06 35.40
N ALA A 101 2.21 15.86 35.98
CA ALA A 101 1.44 14.72 35.52
C ALA A 101 -0.07 15.01 35.63
N SER A 102 -0.80 14.81 34.54
CA SER A 102 -2.26 14.87 34.53
C SER A 102 -2.86 13.66 35.26
N ALA A 103 -4.08 13.82 35.81
CA ALA A 103 -4.79 12.73 36.48
C ALA A 103 -4.94 11.46 35.60
N ARG A 104 -4.99 11.62 34.27
CA ARG A 104 -5.06 10.51 33.31
C ARG A 104 -3.74 9.74 33.23
N GLU A 105 -2.61 10.44 33.29
CA GLU A 105 -1.26 9.85 33.31
C GLU A 105 -1.00 9.13 34.63
N ILE A 106 -1.44 9.69 35.77
CA ILE A 106 -1.33 9.06 37.09
C ILE A 106 -2.13 7.76 37.16
N ARG A 107 -3.37 7.76 36.66
CA ARG A 107 -4.21 6.54 36.60
C ARG A 107 -3.59 5.47 35.69
N LYS A 108 -3.02 5.87 34.55
CA LYS A 108 -2.34 4.96 33.62
C LYS A 108 -1.10 4.31 34.27
N ALA A 109 -0.45 5.00 35.20
CA ALA A 109 0.69 4.49 35.96
C ALA A 109 0.29 3.59 37.15
N GLY A 110 -1.00 3.44 37.46
CA GLY A 110 -1.48 2.64 38.59
C GLY A 110 -1.20 3.27 39.96
N LEU A 111 -1.06 4.60 40.01
CA LEU A 111 -0.76 5.36 41.23
C LEU A 111 -2.02 6.00 41.86
N LEU A 112 -3.20 5.64 41.38
CA LEU A 112 -4.53 6.04 41.85
C LEU A 112 -5.41 4.81 42.03
#